data_AF-A0A431JFF8-F1
#
_entry.id   AF-A0A431JFF8-F1
#
_cell.length_a   1.000
_cell.length_b   1.000
_cell.length_c   1.000
_cell.angle_alpha   90.00
_cell.angle_beta   90.00
_cell.angle_gamma   90.00
#
_symmetry.space_group_name_H-M   'P 1'
#
loop_
_entity.id
_entity.type
_entity.pdbx_description
1 polymer ?
#
loop_
_entity_poly.entity_id
_entity_poly.type
_entity_poly.pdbx_seq_one_letter_code
_entity_poly.pdbx_strand_id
1 'polypeptide(L)'
;MKDETAVQLLVNEERGHGDKLVKLLKQAERLECLVAFAKASALNGLLKSLRKALERGLEARFAIGLDFYLTEPVVLRKLLELTKEHALKLYLSDSSETFHPKIYAFQHSKGCSVIVGSANFTQGGLYANY
;
A
#
# COMPACT_ATOMS: atom_id res chain seq x y z
N MET A 1 16.96 -11.92 -22.77
CA MET A 1 16.66 -12.60 -21.48
C MET A 1 15.16 -12.47 -21.27
N LYS A 2 14.44 -13.60 -21.20
CA LYS A 2 12.99 -13.60 -20.95
C LYS A 2 12.76 -13.06 -19.54
N ASP A 3 12.07 -11.92 -19.43
CA ASP A 3 11.44 -11.50 -18.17
C ASP A 3 10.29 -12.49 -17.91
N GLU A 4 10.61 -13.61 -17.25
CA GLU A 4 9.57 -14.49 -16.73
C GLU A 4 8.80 -13.72 -15.67
N THR A 5 7.53 -13.48 -15.96
CA THR A 5 6.57 -12.94 -14.98
C THR A 5 6.39 -13.98 -13.89
N ALA A 6 7.26 -13.95 -12.88
CA ALA A 6 7.27 -14.92 -11.80
C ALA A 6 6.11 -14.62 -10.84
N VAL A 7 5.06 -15.43 -10.90
CA VAL A 7 4.00 -15.45 -9.88
C VAL A 7 4.58 -16.10 -8.62
N GLN A 8 4.43 -15.43 -7.47
CA GLN A 8 4.94 -15.89 -6.18
C GLN A 8 3.82 -15.85 -5.15
N LEU A 9 3.70 -16.90 -4.35
CA LEU A 9 2.90 -16.87 -3.13
C LEU A 9 3.63 -16.04 -2.07
N LEU A 10 2.93 -15.11 -1.44
CA LEU A 10 3.45 -14.25 -0.39
C LEU A 10 2.67 -14.52 0.90
N VAL A 11 3.38 -14.97 1.94
CA VAL A 11 2.87 -15.27 3.28
C VAL A 11 3.75 -14.57 4.33
N ASN A 12 3.22 -14.32 5.53
CA ASN A 12 4.00 -13.65 6.59
C ASN A 12 4.84 -14.65 7.40
N GLU A 13 5.81 -15.29 6.75
CA GLU A 13 6.83 -16.14 7.40
C GLU A 13 8.15 -15.37 7.60
N GLU A 14 9.25 -15.77 6.95
CA GLU A 14 10.57 -15.14 7.11
C GLU A 14 10.62 -13.68 6.63
N ARG A 15 9.82 -13.33 5.61
CA ARG A 15 9.66 -11.96 5.08
C ARG A 15 8.20 -11.71 4.74
N GLY A 16 7.60 -10.75 5.42
CA GLY A 16 6.18 -10.46 5.27
C GLY A 16 5.84 -9.62 4.05
N HIS A 17 4.55 -9.38 3.87
CA HIS A 17 4.03 -8.49 2.83
C HIS A 17 4.65 -7.11 2.92
N GLY A 18 4.77 -6.57 4.14
CA GLY A 18 5.37 -5.26 4.36
C GLY A 18 6.84 -5.16 3.90
N ASP A 19 7.64 -6.22 4.06
CA ASP A 19 9.03 -6.25 3.57
C ASP A 19 9.07 -6.18 2.03
N LYS A 20 8.16 -6.90 1.37
CA LYS A 20 8.01 -6.84 -0.08
C LYS A 20 7.58 -5.44 -0.54
N LEU A 21 6.62 -4.81 0.15
CA LEU A 21 6.21 -3.43 -0.12
C LEU A 21 7.37 -2.44 0.01
N VAL A 22 8.16 -2.52 1.10
CA VAL A 22 9.36 -1.68 1.30
C VAL A 22 10.35 -1.88 0.15
N LYS A 23 10.58 -3.11 -0.28
CA LYS A 23 11.49 -3.40 -1.40
C LYS A 23 11.00 -2.76 -2.70
N LEU A 24 9.71 -2.92 -3.01
CA LEU A 24 9.11 -2.38 -4.24
C LEU A 24 9.10 -0.84 -4.25
N LEU A 25 8.82 -0.20 -3.10
CA LEU A 25 8.86 1.26 -2.94
C LEU A 25 10.22 1.89 -3.28
N LYS A 26 11.33 1.16 -3.17
CA LYS A 26 12.68 1.70 -3.45
C LYS A 26 12.92 2.04 -4.92
N GLN A 27 12.19 1.40 -5.83
CA GLN A 27 12.41 1.50 -7.28
C GLN A 27 11.14 1.90 -8.05
N ALA A 28 9.99 1.97 -7.37
CA ALA A 28 8.73 2.36 -8.00
C ALA A 28 8.72 3.84 -8.42
N GLU A 29 8.11 4.07 -9.57
CA GLU A 29 7.74 5.36 -10.14
C GLU A 29 6.26 5.67 -9.87
N ARG A 30 5.42 4.62 -9.78
CA ARG A 30 4.00 4.75 -9.43
C ARG A 30 3.56 3.69 -8.42
N LEU A 31 2.72 4.09 -7.47
CA LEU A 31 2.04 3.23 -6.51
C LEU A 31 0.52 3.38 -6.60
N GLU A 32 -0.16 2.26 -6.68
CA GLU A 32 -1.60 2.09 -6.57
C GLU A 32 -1.90 1.22 -5.35
N CYS A 33 -2.39 1.82 -4.27
CA CYS A 33 -2.73 1.15 -3.02
C CYS A 33 -4.26 1.20 -2.83
N LEU A 34 -4.93 0.08 -3.06
CA LEU A 34 -6.38 -0.04 -2.91
C LEU A 34 -6.65 -1.05 -1.79
N VAL A 35 -7.12 -0.57 -0.65
CA VAL A 35 -7.31 -1.40 0.55
C VAL A 35 -8.62 -1.09 1.22
N ALA A 36 -9.30 -2.11 1.69
CA ALA A 36 -10.53 -1.93 2.45
C ALA A 36 -10.25 -1.24 3.79
N PHE A 37 -9.25 -1.74 4.52
CA PHE A 37 -8.94 -1.24 5.86
C PHE A 37 -7.51 -0.75 5.96
N ALA A 38 -7.34 0.42 6.58
CA ALA A 38 -6.04 0.99 6.86
C ALA A 38 -5.92 1.39 8.34
N LYS A 39 -4.81 1.00 8.98
CA LYS A 39 -4.49 1.34 10.38
C LYS A 39 -3.14 2.04 10.47
N ALA A 40 -2.98 2.91 11.47
CA ALA A 40 -1.74 3.65 11.67
C ALA A 40 -0.54 2.76 11.98
N SER A 41 -0.78 1.57 12.54
CA SER A 41 0.26 0.59 12.85
C SER A 41 1.05 0.16 11.61
N ALA A 42 0.37 -0.14 10.49
CA ALA A 42 1.03 -0.43 9.21
C ALA A 42 1.78 0.80 8.67
N LEU A 43 1.14 1.97 8.71
CA LEU A 43 1.75 3.19 8.19
C LEU A 43 3.04 3.50 8.93
N ASN A 44 3.11 3.35 10.26
CA ASN A 44 4.32 3.64 11.02
C ASN A 44 5.53 2.81 10.56
N GLY A 45 5.32 1.53 10.22
CA GLY A 45 6.38 0.66 9.67
C GLY A 45 6.84 1.06 8.26
N LEU A 46 5.92 1.58 7.44
CA LEU A 46 6.17 1.92 6.04
C LEU A 46 6.48 3.40 5.78
N LEU A 47 6.15 4.31 6.72
CA LEU A 47 6.12 5.75 6.49
C LEU A 47 7.47 6.30 6.05
N LYS A 48 8.56 5.81 6.66
CA LYS A 48 9.92 6.22 6.27
C LYS A 48 10.23 5.84 4.82
N SER A 49 9.85 4.64 4.39
CA SER A 49 10.08 4.16 3.02
C SER A 49 9.18 4.87 2.02
N LEU A 50 7.92 5.11 2.39
CA LEU A 50 6.97 5.86 1.56
C LEU A 50 7.43 7.31 1.36
N ARG A 51 7.79 8.03 2.42
CA ARG A 51 8.32 9.41 2.33
C ARG A 51 9.54 9.50 1.43
N LYS A 52 10.53 8.62 1.63
CA LYS A 52 11.71 8.55 0.76
C LYS A 52 11.37 8.28 -0.71
N ALA A 53 10.33 7.50 -0.98
CA ALA A 53 9.89 7.26 -2.34
C ALA A 53 9.20 8.50 -2.94
N LEU A 54 8.33 9.16 -2.17
CA LEU A 54 7.68 10.40 -2.58
C LEU A 54 8.70 11.53 -2.83
N GLU A 55 9.69 11.69 -1.96
CA GLU A 55 10.80 12.65 -2.12
C GLU A 55 11.63 12.39 -3.39
N ARG A 56 11.72 11.13 -3.83
CA ARG A 56 12.37 10.75 -5.10
C ARG A 56 11.51 11.07 -6.32
N GLY A 57 10.23 11.37 -6.15
CA GLY A 57 9.27 11.64 -7.24
C GLY A 57 8.29 10.49 -7.51
N LEU A 58 8.08 9.55 -6.57
CA LEU A 58 7.00 8.57 -6.67
C LEU A 58 5.63 9.28 -6.79
N GLU A 59 4.85 8.89 -7.79
CA GLU A 59 3.42 9.19 -7.81
C GLU A 59 2.64 8.11 -7.07
N ALA A 60 1.80 8.48 -6.10
CA ALA A 60 1.04 7.53 -5.31
C ALA A 60 -0.45 7.82 -5.34
N ARG A 61 -1.27 6.76 -5.42
CA ARG A 61 -2.70 6.81 -5.16
C ARG A 61 -3.05 5.81 -4.08
N PHE A 62 -3.73 6.31 -3.04
CA PHE A 62 -4.35 5.50 -2.01
C PHE A 62 -5.86 5.61 -2.16
N ALA A 63 -6.54 4.48 -2.37
CA ALA A 63 -7.99 4.37 -2.26
C ALA A 63 -8.32 3.48 -1.05
N ILE A 64 -9.00 4.05 -0.07
CA ILE A 64 -9.19 3.41 1.24
C ILE A 64 -10.68 3.27 1.54
N GLY A 65 -11.08 2.06 1.93
CA GLY A 65 -12.44 1.74 2.35
C GLY A 65 -12.81 2.40 3.68
N LEU A 66 -14.06 2.85 3.77
CA LEU A 66 -14.69 3.34 5.00
C LEU A 66 -15.80 2.41 5.50
N ASP A 67 -16.09 1.32 4.78
CA ASP A 67 -17.03 0.29 5.22
C ASP A 67 -16.59 -0.35 6.54
N PHE A 68 -17.58 -0.74 7.35
CA PHE A 68 -17.42 -1.29 8.70
C PHE A 68 -16.68 -0.39 9.71
N TYR A 69 -16.32 0.84 9.35
CA TYR A 69 -15.60 1.80 10.21
C TYR A 69 -14.28 1.26 10.80
N LEU A 70 -13.61 0.36 10.06
CA LEU A 70 -12.36 -0.28 10.51
C LEU A 70 -11.09 0.52 10.17
N THR A 71 -11.18 1.48 9.24
CA THR A 71 -10.10 2.39 8.90
C THR A 71 -9.92 3.46 9.99
N GLU A 72 -8.70 3.62 10.48
CA GLU A 72 -8.41 4.57 11.56
C GLU A 72 -8.28 6.02 11.03
N PRO A 73 -8.97 7.00 11.61
CA PRO A 73 -8.86 8.40 11.17
C PRO A 73 -7.43 8.97 11.20
N VAL A 74 -6.57 8.44 12.08
CA VAL A 74 -5.16 8.85 12.18
C VAL A 74 -4.35 8.47 10.94
N VAL A 75 -4.63 7.34 10.29
CA VAL A 75 -3.93 6.98 9.04
C VAL A 75 -4.34 7.91 7.90
N LEU A 76 -5.64 8.27 7.84
CA LEU A 76 -6.17 9.19 6.83
C LEU A 76 -5.58 10.59 6.97
N ARG A 77 -5.52 11.13 8.19
CA ARG A 77 -4.87 12.42 8.46
C ARG A 77 -3.41 12.42 8.03
N LYS A 78 -2.65 11.36 8.35
CA LYS A 78 -1.23 11.26 7.96
C LYS A 78 -1.06 11.20 6.44
N LEU A 79 -1.91 10.47 5.72
CA LEU A 79 -1.86 10.42 4.25
C LEU A 79 -2.28 11.74 3.63
N LEU A 80 -3.30 12.40 4.18
CA LEU A 80 -3.74 13.73 3.75
C LEU A 80 -2.65 14.79 3.91
N GLU A 81 -1.86 14.76 4.99
CA GLU A 81 -0.72 15.67 5.13
C GLU A 81 0.32 15.45 4.02
N LEU A 82 0.57 14.19 3.63
CA LEU A 82 1.51 13.90 2.54
C LEU A 82 1.02 14.43 1.17
N THR A 83 -0.28 14.59 0.95
CA THR A 83 -0.80 15.11 -0.33
C THR A 83 -0.48 16.59 -0.53
N LYS A 84 -0.12 17.32 0.54
CA LYS A 84 0.18 18.76 0.46
C LYS A 84 1.55 19.04 -0.15
N GLU A 85 2.49 18.10 0.01
CA GLU A 85 3.90 18.26 -0.35
C GLU A 85 4.35 17.31 -1.46
N HIS A 86 3.57 16.26 -1.76
CA HIS A 86 3.96 15.20 -2.68
C HIS A 86 2.87 14.87 -3.69
N ALA A 87 3.25 14.21 -4.79
CA ALA A 87 2.34 13.66 -5.79
C ALA A 87 1.56 12.43 -5.26
N LEU A 88 0.85 12.62 -4.14
CA LEU A 88 -0.01 11.62 -3.51
C LEU A 88 -1.47 12.06 -3.66
N LYS A 89 -2.31 11.14 -4.12
CA LYS A 89 -3.78 11.30 -4.15
C LYS A 89 -4.43 10.35 -3.17
N LEU A 90 -5.32 10.87 -2.33
CA LEU A 90 -6.10 10.09 -1.37
C LEU A 90 -7.57 10.09 -1.80
N TYR A 91 -8.12 8.90 -2.00
CA TYR A 91 -9.53 8.64 -2.27
C TYR A 91 -10.10 7.81 -1.14
N LEU A 92 -11.34 8.11 -0.77
CA LEU A 92 -12.09 7.36 0.23
C LEU A 92 -13.33 6.79 -0.44
N SER A 93 -13.67 5.54 -0.15
CA SER A 93 -15.00 5.04 -0.48
C SER A 93 -16.06 5.75 0.36
N ASP A 94 -17.32 5.62 -0.03
CA ASP A 94 -18.39 5.82 0.93
C ASP A 94 -18.39 4.69 1.99
N SER A 95 -19.27 4.81 2.98
CA SER A 95 -19.49 3.78 4.00
C SER A 95 -20.76 2.96 3.76
N SER A 96 -21.48 3.20 2.66
CA SER A 96 -22.77 2.56 2.33
C SER A 96 -22.60 1.34 1.43
N GLU A 97 -21.54 1.31 0.62
CA GLU A 97 -21.20 0.23 -0.29
C GLU A 97 -19.88 -0.42 0.14
N THR A 98 -19.72 -1.69 -0.22
CA THR A 98 -18.56 -2.48 0.17
C THR A 98 -17.38 -2.21 -0.78
N PHE A 99 -16.35 -1.52 -0.28
CA PHE A 99 -15.07 -1.36 -0.97
C PHE A 99 -14.02 -2.30 -0.36
N HIS A 100 -13.97 -3.55 -0.83
CA HIS A 100 -13.17 -4.59 -0.17
C HIS A 100 -11.89 -5.10 -0.89
N PRO A 101 -11.20 -4.33 -1.78
CA PRO A 101 -9.96 -4.79 -2.40
C PRO A 101 -8.80 -4.83 -1.39
N LYS A 102 -7.75 -5.60 -1.71
CA LYS A 102 -6.41 -5.47 -1.11
C LYS A 102 -5.37 -5.63 -2.22
N ILE A 103 -5.04 -4.52 -2.85
CA ILE A 103 -4.18 -4.44 -4.03
C ILE A 103 -3.08 -3.43 -3.76
N TYR A 104 -1.84 -3.86 -4.02
CA TYR A 104 -0.67 -3.00 -4.06
C TYR A 104 0.02 -3.18 -5.41
N ALA A 105 -0.22 -2.26 -6.34
CA ALA A 105 0.39 -2.26 -7.66
C ALA A 105 1.49 -1.21 -7.75
N PHE A 106 2.63 -1.62 -8.29
CA PHE A 106 3.82 -0.79 -8.45
C PHE A 106 4.23 -0.79 -9.91
N GLN A 107 4.46 0.39 -10.46
CA GLN A 107 5.07 0.57 -11.77
C GLN A 107 6.52 1.00 -11.59
N HIS A 108 7.41 0.41 -12.39
CA HIS A 108 8.83 0.70 -12.46
C HIS A 108 9.20 0.95 -13.94
N SER A 109 10.37 1.55 -14.20
CA SER A 109 10.84 1.86 -15.57
C SER A 109 10.74 0.72 -16.60
N LYS A 110 10.83 -0.55 -16.15
CA LYS A 110 10.86 -1.74 -17.03
C LYS A 110 9.73 -2.74 -16.76
N GLY A 111 8.69 -2.38 -15.99
CA GLY A 111 7.57 -3.29 -15.78
C GLY A 111 6.74 -2.97 -14.54
N CYS A 112 5.85 -3.90 -14.19
CA CYS A 112 4.93 -3.75 -13.06
C CYS A 112 5.05 -4.92 -12.07
N SER A 113 4.78 -4.65 -10.80
CA SER A 113 4.63 -5.67 -9.77
C SER A 113 3.31 -5.45 -9.05
N VAL A 114 2.50 -6.51 -8.91
CA VAL A 114 1.21 -6.41 -8.24
C VAL A 114 1.14 -7.45 -7.13
N ILE A 115 0.74 -7.00 -5.94
CA ILE A 115 0.38 -7.87 -4.82
C ILE A 115 -1.14 -7.78 -4.67
N VAL A 116 -1.83 -8.91 -4.79
CA VAL A 116 -3.27 -9.05 -4.60
C VAL A 116 -3.53 -10.19 -3.63
N GLY A 117 -4.43 -10.01 -2.67
CA GLY A 117 -4.75 -11.07 -1.72
C GLY A 117 -5.66 -10.61 -0.59
N SER A 118 -5.43 -11.13 0.61
CA SER A 118 -6.20 -10.86 1.83
C SER A 118 -5.61 -9.72 2.69
N ALA A 119 -4.36 -9.33 2.46
CA ALA A 119 -3.60 -8.43 3.32
C ALA A 119 -4.05 -6.97 3.22
N ASN A 120 -4.85 -6.51 4.20
CA ASN A 120 -5.17 -5.09 4.38
C ASN A 120 -3.95 -4.28 4.86
N PHE A 121 -4.02 -2.94 4.75
CA PHE A 121 -2.97 -2.03 5.21
C PHE A 121 -2.97 -1.87 6.74
N THR A 122 -2.66 -2.97 7.42
CA THR A 122 -2.65 -3.11 8.88
C THR A 122 -1.42 -3.91 9.30
N GLN A 123 -0.96 -3.74 10.55
CA GLN A 123 0.18 -4.52 11.05
C GLN A 123 -0.05 -6.03 10.90
N GLY A 124 -1.28 -6.50 11.18
CA GLY A 124 -1.69 -7.88 10.98
C GLY A 124 -1.51 -8.33 9.52
N GLY A 125 -2.17 -7.65 8.58
CA GLY A 125 -2.08 -8.00 7.17
C GLY A 125 -0.66 -7.97 6.62
N LEU A 126 0.16 -7.00 7.05
CA LEU A 126 1.48 -6.80 6.50
C LEU A 126 2.59 -7.65 7.12
N TYR A 127 2.44 -8.10 8.36
CA TYR A 127 3.54 -8.66 9.13
C TYR A 127 3.20 -9.82 10.09
N ALA A 128 1.93 -10.14 10.36
CA ALA A 128 1.60 -11.07 11.46
C ALA A 128 0.50 -12.11 11.17
N ASN A 129 -0.50 -11.79 10.35
CA ASN A 129 -1.53 -12.77 9.97
C ASN A 129 -0.91 -13.85 9.06
N TYR A 130 -1.43 -15.08 9.14
CA TYR A 130 -1.00 -16.21 8.31
C TYR A 130 -1.17 -15.94 6.80
#